data_AF-A0A8J3BSG1-F1
#
_entry.id   AF-A0A8J3BSG1-F1
#
_cell.length_a   1.000
_cell.length_b   1.000
_cell.length_c   1.000
_cell.angle_alpha   90.00
_cell.angle_beta   90.00
_cell.angle_gamma   90.00
#
_symmetry.space_group_name_H-M   'P 1'
#
loop_
_entity.id
_entity.type
_entity.pdbx_description
1 polymer ?
#
loop_
_entity_poly.entity_id
_entity_poly.type
_entity_poly.pdbx_seq_one_letter_code
_entity_poly.pdbx_strand_id
1 'polypeptide(L)'
;MNKLIIITLLTLLISSCTDINQTENKIAEIENLRAENDSLKKIVSEIKNKYVFDSLTVRDIPSYKNSYELNSNIAGEIVFVGYNKDKQNTSIIMIDSISYNPKKLYNPDTLKLKNGGFHYVKKMDAERVYWKMEIQTEHQYGKKFEGILTNAAQVKIN
;
A
#
# COMPACT_ATOMS: atom_id res chain seq x y z
N MET A 1 76.26 -8.42 -1.06
CA MET A 1 75.22 -8.62 -2.09
C MET A 1 73.98 -9.36 -1.59
N ASN A 2 74.11 -10.49 -0.88
CA ASN A 2 72.93 -11.30 -0.46
C ASN A 2 71.90 -10.57 0.40
N LYS A 3 72.29 -9.70 1.33
CA LYS A 3 71.34 -8.95 2.19
C LYS A 3 70.44 -7.99 1.41
N LEU A 4 70.97 -7.38 0.35
CA LEU A 4 70.25 -6.38 -0.45
C LEU A 4 69.18 -7.04 -1.33
N ILE A 5 69.50 -8.23 -1.86
CA ILE A 5 68.58 -9.09 -2.63
C ILE A 5 67.42 -9.58 -1.74
N ILE A 6 67.71 -9.96 -0.49
CA ILE A 6 66.68 -10.41 0.46
C ILE A 6 65.71 -9.28 0.80
N ILE A 7 66.21 -8.06 0.99
CA ILE A 7 65.37 -6.89 1.31
C ILE A 7 64.45 -6.54 0.13
N THR A 8 64.97 -6.54 -1.12
CA THR A 8 64.14 -6.32 -2.31
C THR A 8 63.09 -7.40 -2.51
N LEU A 9 63.44 -8.67 -2.26
CA LEU A 9 62.48 -9.78 -2.35
C LEU A 9 61.36 -9.64 -1.31
N LEU A 10 61.70 -9.22 -0.08
CA LEU A 10 60.73 -9.03 1.01
C LEU A 10 59.75 -7.91 0.68
N THR A 11 60.22 -6.78 0.14
CA THR A 11 59.35 -5.66 -0.24
C THR A 11 58.40 -6.02 -1.38
N LEU A 12 58.82 -6.85 -2.33
CA LEU A 12 57.96 -7.35 -3.41
C LEU A 12 56.85 -8.27 -2.89
N LEU A 13 57.17 -9.16 -1.95
CA LEU A 13 56.20 -10.06 -1.32
C LEU A 13 55.14 -9.29 -0.52
N ILE A 14 55.56 -8.32 0.29
CA ILE A 14 54.63 -7.51 1.11
C ILE A 14 53.71 -6.68 0.21
N SER A 15 54.25 -6.07 -0.86
CA SER A 15 53.46 -5.26 -1.81
C SER A 15 52.39 -6.08 -2.53
N SER A 16 52.74 -7.31 -2.98
CA SER A 16 51.80 -8.20 -3.67
C SER A 16 50.64 -8.70 -2.79
N CYS A 17 50.84 -8.85 -1.47
CA CYS A 17 49.77 -9.25 -0.56
C CYS A 17 48.72 -8.14 -0.35
N THR A 18 49.13 -6.87 -0.36
CA THR A 18 48.22 -5.73 -0.20
C THR A 18 47.27 -5.57 -1.39
N ASP A 19 47.75 -5.77 -2.61
CA ASP A 19 46.93 -5.68 -3.83
C ASP A 19 45.88 -6.79 -3.92
N ILE A 20 46.22 -8.02 -3.49
CA ILE A 20 45.30 -9.17 -3.48
C ILE A 20 44.13 -8.89 -2.53
N ASN A 21 44.40 -8.49 -1.28
CA ASN A 21 43.37 -8.17 -0.30
C ASN A 21 42.49 -6.99 -0.73
N GLN A 22 43.07 -5.98 -1.38
CA GLN A 22 42.31 -4.83 -1.89
C GLN A 22 41.43 -5.22 -3.08
N THR A 23 41.89 -6.15 -3.93
CA THR A 23 41.14 -6.67 -5.07
C THR A 23 39.98 -7.55 -4.61
N GLU A 24 40.20 -8.44 -3.65
CA GLU A 24 39.16 -9.29 -3.06
C GLU A 24 38.05 -8.46 -2.40
N ASN A 25 38.40 -7.42 -1.64
CA ASN A 25 37.41 -6.51 -1.05
C ASN A 25 36.57 -5.77 -2.10
N LYS A 26 37.20 -5.31 -3.19
CA LYS A 26 36.48 -4.65 -4.30
C LYS A 26 35.57 -5.62 -5.05
N ILE A 27 35.98 -6.87 -5.22
CA ILE A 27 35.15 -7.91 -5.84
C ILE A 27 33.92 -8.18 -4.96
N ALA A 28 34.10 -8.33 -3.66
CA ALA A 28 33.00 -8.52 -2.72
C ALA A 28 32.02 -7.33 -2.73
N GLU A 29 32.52 -6.10 -2.80
CA GLU A 29 31.68 -4.89 -2.93
C GLU A 29 30.89 -4.89 -4.25
N ILE A 30 31.51 -5.25 -5.37
CA ILE A 30 30.85 -5.35 -6.69
C ILE A 30 29.76 -6.42 -6.66
N GLU A 31 30.01 -7.57 -6.05
CA GLU A 31 29.02 -8.65 -5.91
C GLU A 31 27.82 -8.20 -5.06
N ASN A 32 28.07 -7.49 -3.96
CA ASN A 32 27.01 -6.93 -3.12
C ASN A 32 26.15 -5.92 -3.90
N LEU A 33 26.80 -4.98 -4.61
CA LEU A 33 26.10 -3.99 -5.42
C LEU A 33 25.28 -4.63 -6.55
N ARG A 34 25.78 -5.72 -7.15
CA ARG A 34 25.03 -6.50 -8.15
C ARG A 34 23.80 -7.16 -7.54
N ALA A 35 23.95 -7.81 -6.38
CA ALA A 35 22.84 -8.45 -5.69
C ALA A 35 21.76 -7.43 -5.30
N GLU A 36 22.15 -6.25 -4.82
CA GLU A 36 21.24 -5.15 -4.53
C GLU A 36 20.52 -4.66 -5.80
N ASN A 37 21.26 -4.46 -6.90
CA ASN A 37 20.69 -4.04 -8.17
C ASN A 37 19.65 -5.04 -8.72
N ASP A 38 19.95 -6.34 -8.63
CA ASP A 38 19.05 -7.40 -9.09
C ASP A 38 17.79 -7.49 -8.20
N SER A 39 17.94 -7.30 -6.90
CA SER A 39 16.81 -7.19 -5.96
C SER A 39 15.91 -5.99 -6.31
N LEU A 40 16.49 -4.82 -6.56
CA LEU A 40 15.76 -3.62 -6.96
C LEU A 40 15.03 -3.83 -8.30
N LYS A 41 15.69 -4.43 -9.30
CA LYS A 41 15.05 -4.77 -10.58
C LYS A 41 13.87 -5.71 -10.41
N LYS A 42 13.99 -6.70 -9.51
CA LYS A 42 12.90 -7.63 -9.20
C LYS A 42 11.70 -6.88 -8.60
N ILE A 43 11.93 -6.02 -7.59
CA ILE A 43 10.89 -5.19 -6.98
C ILE A 43 10.21 -4.29 -8.03
N VAL A 44 11.00 -3.61 -8.88
CA VAL A 44 10.47 -2.77 -9.95
C VAL A 44 9.63 -3.57 -10.94
N SER A 45 10.07 -4.79 -11.30
CA SER A 45 9.30 -5.69 -12.18
C SER A 45 7.96 -6.10 -11.55
N GLU A 46 7.96 -6.42 -10.25
CA GLU A 46 6.75 -6.78 -9.49
C GLU A 46 5.76 -5.61 -9.37
N ILE A 47 6.26 -4.38 -9.33
CA ILE A 47 5.44 -3.16 -9.27
C ILE A 47 4.97 -2.71 -10.66
N LYS A 48 5.74 -2.94 -11.73
CA LYS A 48 5.46 -2.42 -13.08
C LYS A 48 4.08 -2.79 -13.64
N ASN A 49 3.54 -3.93 -13.22
CA ASN A 49 2.22 -4.42 -13.64
C ASN A 49 1.09 -4.06 -12.66
N LYS A 50 1.38 -3.26 -11.62
CA LYS A 50 0.43 -2.85 -10.60
C LYS A 50 0.15 -1.36 -10.69
N TYR A 51 -1.04 -0.94 -10.27
CA TYR A 51 -1.35 0.48 -10.16
C TYR A 51 -0.77 1.05 -8.87
N VAL A 52 0.05 2.09 -8.98
CA VAL A 52 0.67 2.81 -7.86
C VAL A 52 0.10 4.23 -7.80
N PHE A 53 -0.30 4.66 -6.60
CA PHE A 53 -0.92 5.96 -6.36
C PHE A 53 -0.16 6.72 -5.28
N ASP A 54 0.05 8.02 -5.50
CA ASP A 54 0.66 8.93 -4.51
C ASP A 54 -0.24 9.10 -3.28
N SER A 55 -1.54 8.98 -3.48
CA SER A 55 -2.56 9.20 -2.46
C SER A 55 -3.83 8.44 -2.76
N LEU A 56 -4.53 8.09 -1.68
CA LEU A 56 -5.78 7.34 -1.69
C LEU A 56 -6.77 8.08 -0.79
N THR A 57 -7.99 8.26 -1.27
CA THR A 57 -9.10 8.83 -0.49
C THR A 57 -10.31 7.91 -0.54
N VAL A 58 -11.15 7.99 0.49
CA VAL A 58 -12.41 7.23 0.59
C VAL A 58 -13.55 8.18 0.30
N ARG A 59 -14.48 7.77 -0.57
CA ARG A 59 -15.70 8.53 -0.86
C ARG A 59 -16.93 7.70 -0.57
N ASP A 60 -17.92 8.33 0.05
CA ASP A 60 -19.29 7.82 0.15
C ASP A 60 -20.14 8.46 -0.94
N ILE A 61 -20.76 7.63 -1.77
CA ILE A 61 -21.63 8.03 -2.88
C ILE A 61 -23.05 7.57 -2.55
N PRO A 62 -23.93 8.46 -2.06
CA PRO A 62 -25.32 8.11 -1.80
C PRO A 62 -26.09 7.87 -3.10
N SER A 63 -27.00 6.91 -3.08
CA SER A 63 -27.92 6.67 -4.20
C SER A 63 -28.86 7.85 -4.41
N TYR A 64 -29.01 8.30 -5.66
CA TYR A 64 -30.00 9.32 -6.04
C TYR A 64 -31.45 8.87 -5.83
N LYS A 65 -31.69 7.57 -5.61
CA LYS A 65 -33.02 6.99 -5.37
C LYS A 65 -33.43 7.01 -3.89
N ASN A 66 -32.57 7.50 -3.00
CA ASN A 66 -32.88 7.55 -1.57
C ASN A 66 -34.02 8.56 -1.30
N SER A 67 -35.11 8.11 -0.67
CA SER A 67 -36.23 8.99 -0.30
C SER A 67 -35.97 9.77 0.99
N TYR A 68 -35.11 9.24 1.89
CA TYR A 68 -34.85 9.79 3.22
C TYR A 68 -36.12 9.97 4.06
N GLU A 69 -37.04 9.02 3.98
CA GLU A 69 -38.26 8.97 4.78
C GLU A 69 -38.09 8.02 5.98
N LEU A 70 -38.89 8.22 7.03
CA LEU A 70 -38.89 7.30 8.15
C LEU A 70 -39.34 5.90 7.69
N ASN A 71 -38.66 4.86 8.18
CA ASN A 71 -38.80 3.45 7.80
C ASN A 71 -38.38 3.09 6.36
N SER A 72 -37.86 4.03 5.57
CA SER A 72 -37.30 3.70 4.25
C SER A 72 -35.87 3.17 4.35
N ASN A 73 -35.36 2.60 3.26
CA ASN A 73 -33.97 2.20 3.15
C ASN A 73 -33.19 3.27 2.39
N ILE A 74 -32.04 3.65 2.93
CA ILE A 74 -31.01 4.40 2.21
C ILE A 74 -29.95 3.44 1.71
N ALA A 75 -29.46 3.69 0.50
CA ALA A 75 -28.38 2.94 -0.10
C ALA A 75 -27.27 3.87 -0.57
N GLY A 76 -26.06 3.34 -0.64
CA GLY A 76 -24.90 4.05 -1.16
C GLY A 76 -23.77 3.10 -1.50
N GLU A 77 -22.70 3.69 -2.00
CA GLU A 77 -21.50 2.99 -2.42
C GLU A 77 -20.27 3.69 -1.83
N ILE A 78 -19.41 2.91 -1.18
CA ILE A 78 -18.10 3.40 -0.74
C ILE A 78 -17.06 3.01 -1.77
N VAL A 79 -16.29 3.98 -2.23
CA VAL A 79 -15.21 3.77 -3.21
C VAL A 79 -13.89 4.31 -2.69
N PHE A 80 -12.81 3.61 -3.04
CA PHE A 80 -11.45 4.11 -2.87
C PHE A 80 -11.00 4.78 -4.15
N VAL A 81 -10.62 6.06 -4.06
CA VAL A 81 -10.11 6.82 -5.20
C VAL A 81 -8.62 7.04 -5.01
N GLY A 82 -7.81 6.36 -5.82
CA GLY A 82 -6.39 6.66 -5.95
C GLY A 82 -6.16 7.82 -6.90
N TYR A 83 -5.19 8.70 -6.60
CA TYR A 83 -4.73 9.75 -7.51
C TYR A 83 -3.21 9.99 -7.41
N ASN A 84 -2.60 10.36 -8.54
CA ASN A 84 -1.20 10.74 -8.67
C ASN A 84 -1.10 12.25 -8.90
N LYS A 85 -0.28 12.95 -8.11
CA LYS A 85 -0.14 14.42 -8.18
C LYS A 85 0.42 14.88 -9.52
N ASP A 86 1.23 14.05 -10.15
CA ASP A 86 1.90 14.36 -11.42
C ASP A 86 1.08 14.01 -12.67
N LYS A 87 -0.10 13.37 -12.52
CA LYS A 87 -0.96 13.00 -13.64
C LYS A 87 -2.37 13.54 -13.45
N GLN A 88 -2.67 14.60 -14.19
CA GLN A 88 -4.04 15.08 -14.41
C GLN A 88 -4.88 13.90 -14.91
N ASN A 89 -5.89 13.48 -14.14
CA ASN A 89 -6.87 12.45 -14.47
C ASN A 89 -6.41 10.99 -14.35
N THR A 90 -6.17 10.51 -13.13
CA THR A 90 -6.23 9.07 -12.87
C THR A 90 -7.06 8.83 -11.62
N SER A 91 -8.39 8.76 -11.79
CA SER A 91 -9.30 8.23 -10.78
C SER A 91 -9.48 6.75 -11.08
N ILE A 92 -8.74 5.90 -10.39
CA ILE A 92 -8.96 4.46 -10.46
C ILE A 92 -9.59 4.04 -9.14
N ILE A 93 -10.74 3.39 -9.28
CA ILE A 93 -11.47 2.79 -8.18
C ILE A 93 -10.70 1.52 -7.79
N MET A 94 -10.04 1.53 -6.64
CA MET A 94 -9.23 0.40 -6.18
C MET A 94 -9.97 -0.52 -5.22
N ILE A 95 -9.59 -1.79 -5.35
CA ILE A 95 -10.11 -3.01 -4.73
C ILE A 95 -8.93 -3.64 -3.98
N ASP A 96 -9.07 -4.09 -2.72
CA ASP A 96 -8.78 -5.48 -2.35
C ASP A 96 -9.09 -5.87 -0.88
N SER A 97 -9.43 -7.16 -0.75
CA SER A 97 -9.05 -8.11 0.30
C SER A 97 -9.47 -7.85 1.76
N ILE A 98 -10.59 -8.47 2.12
CA ILE A 98 -10.99 -8.78 3.51
C ILE A 98 -10.03 -9.84 4.06
N SER A 99 -9.27 -9.52 5.12
CA SER A 99 -8.64 -10.54 5.96
C SER A 99 -8.69 -10.18 7.45
N TYR A 100 -8.87 -11.24 8.24
CA TYR A 100 -9.38 -11.41 9.60
C TYR A 100 -8.39 -11.01 10.72
N ASN A 101 -8.81 -10.32 11.81
CA ASN A 101 -8.50 -10.66 13.24
C ASN A 101 -9.19 -9.72 14.30
N PRO A 102 -9.04 -9.89 15.64
CA PRO A 102 -10.08 -10.34 16.56
C PRO A 102 -10.40 -9.25 17.60
N LYS A 103 -11.19 -8.25 17.24
CA LYS A 103 -11.95 -7.48 18.25
C LYS A 103 -13.39 -7.69 17.89
N LYS A 104 -14.15 -8.34 18.78
CA LYS A 104 -15.58 -8.65 18.58
C LYS A 104 -16.34 -7.36 18.23
N LEU A 105 -16.44 -7.06 16.94
CA LEU A 105 -17.44 -6.18 16.39
C LEU A 105 -18.74 -6.98 16.45
N TYR A 106 -19.69 -6.51 17.25
CA TYR A 106 -21.05 -7.05 17.21
C TYR A 106 -21.63 -6.72 15.81
N ASN A 107 -21.93 -7.75 15.02
CA ASN A 107 -22.45 -7.71 13.64
C ASN A 107 -21.56 -7.02 12.58
N PRO A 108 -20.43 -7.63 12.16
CA PRO A 108 -19.72 -7.17 10.98
C PRO A 108 -20.46 -7.67 9.72
N ASP A 109 -21.38 -6.86 9.20
CA ASP A 109 -21.85 -7.04 7.82
C ASP A 109 -20.71 -6.65 6.88
N THR A 110 -19.89 -7.62 6.49
CA THR A 110 -18.82 -7.40 5.52
C THR A 110 -19.45 -7.00 4.18
N LEU A 111 -19.29 -5.74 3.79
CA LEU A 111 -19.80 -5.24 2.51
C LEU A 111 -19.16 -6.02 1.37
N LYS A 112 -19.98 -6.48 0.42
CA LYS A 112 -19.49 -7.16 -0.78
C LYS A 112 -19.05 -6.13 -1.80
N LEU A 113 -17.85 -6.31 -2.32
CA LEU A 113 -17.38 -5.56 -3.47
C LEU A 113 -18.23 -5.88 -4.69
N LYS A 114 -18.72 -4.85 -5.38
CA LYS A 114 -19.39 -4.97 -6.67
C LYS A 114 -18.99 -3.79 -7.55
N ASN A 115 -18.45 -4.06 -8.73
CA ASN A 115 -18.05 -3.03 -9.71
C ASN A 115 -17.08 -1.95 -9.18
N GLY A 116 -16.19 -2.32 -8.24
CA GLY A 116 -15.20 -1.40 -7.67
C GLY A 116 -15.63 -0.68 -6.39
N GLY A 117 -16.90 -0.74 -6.00
CA GLY A 117 -17.37 -0.15 -4.74
C GLY A 117 -17.98 -1.15 -3.77
N PHE A 118 -18.02 -0.75 -2.51
CA PHE A 118 -18.65 -1.45 -1.41
C PHE A 118 -20.05 -0.90 -1.21
N HIS A 119 -21.05 -1.66 -1.64
CA HIS A 119 -22.45 -1.23 -1.58
C HIS A 119 -23.00 -1.48 -0.18
N TYR A 120 -23.72 -0.51 0.37
CA TYR A 120 -24.42 -0.64 1.65
C TYR A 120 -25.91 -0.30 1.53
N VAL A 121 -26.69 -0.86 2.44
CA VAL A 121 -28.09 -0.51 2.67
C VAL A 121 -28.29 -0.30 4.16
N LYS A 122 -28.91 0.81 4.55
CA LYS A 122 -29.22 1.15 5.93
C LYS A 122 -30.70 1.51 6.04
N LYS A 123 -31.38 0.96 7.05
CA LYS A 123 -32.78 1.32 7.35
C LYS A 123 -32.81 2.64 8.14
N MET A 124 -33.71 3.54 7.76
CA MET A 124 -34.06 4.77 8.49
C MET A 124 -35.05 4.42 9.61
N ASP A 125 -34.59 3.78 10.67
CA ASP A 125 -35.41 3.37 11.83
C ASP A 125 -35.62 4.48 12.88
N ALA A 126 -34.97 5.63 12.69
CA ALA A 126 -35.11 6.83 13.50
C ALA A 126 -35.03 8.09 12.62
N GLU A 127 -35.42 9.24 13.18
CA GLU A 127 -35.30 10.55 12.51
C GLU A 127 -33.87 10.86 12.05
N ARG A 128 -32.89 10.35 12.80
CA ARG A 128 -31.47 10.40 12.43
C ARG A 128 -30.84 9.05 12.69
N VAL A 129 -30.14 8.54 11.68
CA VAL A 129 -29.38 7.30 11.77
C VAL A 129 -27.90 7.59 11.57
N TYR A 130 -27.08 6.90 12.34
CA TYR A 130 -25.63 6.97 12.25
C TYR A 130 -25.08 5.58 11.93
N TRP A 131 -24.00 5.55 11.16
CA TRP A 131 -23.22 4.33 10.96
C TRP A 131 -21.74 4.65 10.87
N LYS A 132 -20.95 3.64 11.19
CA LYS A 132 -19.50 3.69 11.11
C LYS A 132 -19.01 2.54 10.25
N MET A 133 -17.96 2.79 9.51
CA MET A 133 -17.26 1.77 8.75
C MET A 133 -15.80 1.84 9.14
N GLU A 134 -15.27 0.71 9.55
CA GLU A 134 -13.85 0.53 9.75
C GLU A 134 -13.22 0.14 8.42
N ILE A 135 -12.15 0.84 8.06
CA ILE A 135 -11.48 0.71 6.78
C ILE A 135 -10.05 0.30 7.07
N GLN A 136 -9.64 -0.83 6.52
CA GLN A 136 -8.28 -1.34 6.63
C GLN A 136 -7.83 -1.81 5.25
N THR A 137 -6.64 -1.37 4.82
CA THR A 137 -6.00 -1.87 3.60
C THR A 137 -4.56 -2.25 3.89
N GLU A 138 -4.17 -3.46 3.50
CA GLU A 138 -2.80 -3.96 3.60
C GLU A 138 -2.31 -4.42 2.23
N HIS A 139 -1.17 -3.90 1.79
CA HIS A 139 -0.53 -4.33 0.55
C HIS A 139 0.98 -4.38 0.74
N GLN A 140 1.62 -5.43 0.23
CA GLN A 140 3.05 -5.71 0.41
C GLN A 140 3.99 -4.55 0.01
N TYR A 141 3.58 -3.77 -0.99
CA TYR A 141 4.36 -2.66 -1.53
C TYR A 141 3.72 -1.28 -1.26
N GLY A 142 2.62 -1.25 -0.51
CA GLY A 142 1.84 -0.04 -0.24
C GLY A 142 1.95 0.41 1.22
N LYS A 143 1.53 1.65 1.49
CA LYS A 143 1.33 2.08 2.88
C LYS A 143 0.08 1.41 3.43
N LYS A 144 0.17 0.90 4.67
CA LYS A 144 -1.00 0.50 5.43
C LYS A 144 -1.91 1.70 5.62
N PHE A 145 -3.21 1.50 5.43
CA PHE A 145 -4.22 2.52 5.71
C PHE A 145 -5.25 1.94 6.65
N GLU A 146 -5.48 2.65 7.75
CA GLU A 146 -6.52 2.35 8.72
C GLU A 146 -7.31 3.63 8.98
N GLY A 147 -8.64 3.54 8.98
CA GLY A 147 -9.49 4.69 9.18
C GLY A 147 -10.90 4.31 9.59
N ILE A 148 -11.59 5.25 10.21
CA ILE A 148 -13.01 5.11 10.54
C ILE A 148 -13.78 6.17 9.77
N LEU A 149 -14.64 5.74 8.86
CA LEU A 149 -15.61 6.61 8.21
C LEU A 149 -16.88 6.64 9.06
N THR A 150 -17.29 7.84 9.48
CA THR A 150 -18.53 8.06 10.22
C THR A 150 -19.50 8.81 9.34
N ASN A 151 -20.70 8.26 9.20
CA ASN A 151 -21.75 8.81 8.36
C ASN A 151 -23.04 9.01 9.16
N ALA A 152 -23.87 9.90 8.66
CA ALA A 152 -25.19 10.16 9.20
C ALA A 152 -26.17 10.44 8.06
N ALA A 153 -27.43 10.07 8.27
CA ALA A 153 -28.55 10.48 7.44
C ALA A 153 -29.67 10.95 8.34
N GLN A 154 -30.42 11.93 7.87
CA GLN A 154 -31.56 12.51 8.56
C GLN A 154 -32.78 12.43 7.66
N VAL A 155 -33.94 12.18 8.26
CA VAL A 155 -35.23 12.24 7.55
C VAL A 155 -35.40 13.63 6.95
N LYS A 156 -35.79 13.66 5.68
CA LYS A 156 -36.07 14.92 4.98
C LYS A 156 -37.30 15.58 5.61
N ILE A 157 -37.13 16.81 6.09
CA ILE A 157 -38.25 17.65 6.54
C ILE A 157 -38.81 18.34 5.29
N ASN A 158 -40.10 18.13 5.02
CA ASN A 158 -40.83 18.80 3.94
C ASN A 158 -41.29 20.19 4.35
#